data_AF-A0AAJ8W6S3-F1
#
_entry.id   AF-A0AAJ8W6S3-F1
#
_cell.length_a   1.000
_cell.length_b   1.000
_cell.length_c   1.000
_cell.angle_alpha   90.00
_cell.angle_beta   90.00
_cell.angle_gamma   90.00
#
_symmetry.space_group_name_H-M   'P 1'
#
loop_
_entity.id
_entity.type
_entity.pdbx_description
1 polymer ?
#
loop_
_entity_poly.entity_id
_entity_poly.type
_entity_poly.pdbx_seq_one_letter_code
_entity_poly.pdbx_strand_id
1 'polypeptide(L)' 'MHLMYTLDADGKRIYTLKKITESGQITDSAHPARFSPDDKYSRQRVTLKKRFGLLPTQN' A
#
# COMPACT_ATOMS: atom_id res chain seq x y z
N MET A 1 4.67 -12.91 -1.60
CA MET A 1 3.36 -12.47 -2.11
C MET A 1 3.51 -12.07 -3.57
N HIS A 2 2.76 -12.72 -4.45
CA HIS A 2 2.92 -12.56 -5.91
C HIS A 2 1.85 -11.67 -6.55
N LEU A 3 0.70 -11.49 -5.90
CA LEU A 3 -0.36 -10.65 -6.44
C LEU A 3 0.00 -9.17 -6.26
N MET A 4 0.07 -8.47 -7.38
CA MET A 4 0.37 -7.04 -7.46
C MET A 4 -0.82 -6.29 -8.08
N TYR A 5 -0.84 -4.97 -7.96
CA TYR A 5 -1.86 -4.14 -8.59
C TYR A 5 -1.37 -2.73 -8.95
N THR A 6 -2.11 -2.06 -9.83
CA THR A 6 -2.09 -0.61 -10.02
C THR A 6 -3.52 -0.05 -9.87
N LEU A 7 -3.65 1.26 -9.71
CA LEU A 7 -4.95 1.94 -9.67
C LEU A 7 -5.31 2.47 -11.06
N ASP A 8 -6.55 2.29 -11.47
CA ASP A 8 -7.12 2.96 -12.64
C ASP A 8 -7.56 4.39 -12.33
N ALA A 9 -8.12 5.08 -13.33
CA ALA A 9 -8.61 6.45 -13.18
C ALA A 9 -9.77 6.60 -12.17
N ASP A 10 -10.51 5.51 -11.93
CA ASP A 10 -11.62 5.47 -10.97
C ASP A 10 -11.16 5.01 -9.57
N GLY A 11 -9.87 4.72 -9.39
CA GLY A 11 -9.31 4.20 -8.14
C GLY A 11 -9.59 2.71 -7.89
N LYS A 12 -10.04 1.95 -8.90
CA LYS A 12 -10.17 0.49 -8.81
C LYS A 12 -8.83 -0.18 -9.09
N ARG A 13 -8.64 -1.34 -8.47
CA ARG A 13 -7.41 -2.13 -8.59
C ARG A 13 -7.42 -2.97 -9.87
N ILE A 14 -6.39 -2.81 -10.69
CA ILE A 14 -6.07 -3.71 -11.80
C ILE A 14 -4.99 -4.67 -11.33
N TYR A 15 -5.33 -5.95 -11.22
CA TYR A 15 -4.41 -6.96 -10.69
C TYR A 15 -3.47 -7.53 -11.74
N THR A 16 -2.25 -7.87 -11.32
CA THR A 16 -1.22 -8.46 -12.16
C THR A 16 -0.22 -9.26 -11.32
N LEU A 17 0.59 -10.10 -11.97
CA LEU A 17 1.74 -10.78 -11.35
C LEU A 17 3.07 -10.13 -11.75
N LYS A 18 3.05 -9.25 -12.75
CA LYS A 18 4.24 -8.51 -13.21
C LYS A 18 4.61 -7.44 -12.16
N LYS A 19 5.90 -7.11 -12.06
CA LYS A 19 6.40 -6.04 -11.16
C LYS A 19 6.34 -4.65 -11.78
N ILE A 20 6.27 -4.60 -13.11
CA ILE A 20 6.22 -3.40 -13.92
C ILE A 20 5.14 -3.64 -14.97
N THR A 21 4.27 -2.67 -15.17
CA THR A 21 3.23 -2.67 -16.20
C THR A 21 3.81 -2.39 -17.58
N GLU A 22 3.03 -2.59 -18.64
CA GLU A 22 3.49 -2.34 -20.02
C GLU A 22 3.75 -0.85 -20.29
N SER A 23 3.11 0.04 -19.53
CA SER A 23 3.37 1.48 -19.53
C SER A 23 4.57 1.89 -18.66
N GLY A 24 5.28 0.93 -18.04
CA GLY A 24 6.45 1.19 -17.21
C GLY A 24 6.16 1.56 -15.75
N GLN A 25 4.89 1.59 -15.33
CA GLN A 25 4.52 1.88 -13.94
C GLN A 25 4.85 0.69 -13.02
N ILE A 26 5.47 0.97 -11.86
CA ILE A 26 5.76 -0.01 -10.83
C ILE A 26 4.45 -0.44 -10.14
N THR A 27 4.28 -1.74 -9.92
CA THR A 27 3.09 -2.31 -9.28
C THR A 27 3.25 -2.45 -7.78
N ASP A 28 2.19 -2.21 -7.02
CA ASP A 28 2.16 -2.38 -5.56
C ASP A 28 1.72 -3.79 -5.15
N SER A 29 2.09 -4.23 -3.95
CA SER A 29 1.60 -5.50 -3.39
C SER A 29 0.10 -5.40 -3.10
N ALA A 30 -0.69 -6.34 -3.62
CA ALA A 30 -2.13 -6.41 -3.34
C ALA A 30 -2.44 -6.83 -1.89
N HIS A 31 -1.44 -7.31 -1.16
CA HIS A 31 -1.57 -7.77 0.21
C HIS A 31 -1.12 -6.69 1.19
N PRO A 32 -1.90 -6.43 2.26
CA PRO A 32 -1.53 -5.45 3.28
C PRO A 32 -0.30 -5.91 4.08
N ALA A 33 0.38 -4.95 4.71
CA ALA A 33 1.43 -5.24 5.67
C ALA A 33 0.88 -6.09 6.82
N ARG A 34 1.66 -7.09 7.27
CA ARG A 34 1.23 -8.00 8.33
C ARG A 34 1.25 -7.27 9.69
N PHE A 35 0.25 -7.53 10.52
CA PHE A 35 0.25 -7.07 11.90
C PHE A 35 1.35 -7.78 12.71
N SER A 36 2.04 -7.00 13.55
CA SER A 36 3.04 -7.50 14.50
C SER A 36 2.81 -6.86 15.87
N PRO A 37 2.64 -7.63 16.95
CA PRO A 37 2.42 -7.08 18.28
C PRO A 37 3.65 -6.36 18.86
N ASP A 38 4.83 -6.66 18.32
CA ASP A 38 6.14 -6.12 18.68
C ASP A 38 6.58 -4.94 17.77
N ASP A 39 5.65 -4.34 17.00
CA ASP A 39 5.97 -3.24 16.09
C ASP A 39 6.46 -1.98 16.83
N LYS A 40 7.79 -1.84 16.84
CA LYS A 40 8.54 -0.71 17.43
C LYS A 40 8.26 0.64 16.76
N TYR A 41 7.70 0.64 15.54
CA TYR A 41 7.50 1.84 14.73
C TYR A 41 6.03 2.30 14.67
N SER A 42 5.15 1.69 15.47
CA SER A 42 3.73 2.02 15.55
C SER A 42 3.49 3.51 15.88
N ARG A 43 4.22 4.07 16.85
CA ARG A 43 4.13 5.49 17.23
C ARG A 43 4.49 6.42 16.06
N GLN A 44 5.58 6.12 15.37
CA GLN A 44 6.09 6.90 14.25
C GLN A 44 5.08 6.90 13.10
N ARG A 45 4.49 5.74 12.79
CA ARG A 45 3.44 5.61 11.78
C ARG A 45 2.21 6.46 12.09
N VAL A 46 1.72 6.43 13.34
CA VAL A 46 0.56 7.25 13.75
C VAL A 46 0.87 8.74 13.67
N THR A 47 2.05 9.18 14.15
CA THR A 47 2.46 10.59 14.07
C THR A 47 2.57 11.08 12.63
N LEU A 48 3.13 10.25 11.73
CA LEU A 48 3.23 10.57 10.31
C LEU A 48 1.85 10.72 9.67
N LYS A 49 0.94 9.78 9.89
CA LYS A 49 -0.44 9.85 9.37
C LYS A 49 -1.15 11.11 9.86
N LYS A 50 -1.05 11.42 11.16
CA LYS A 50 -1.63 12.64 11.75
C LYS A 50 -1.07 13.90 11.12
N ARG A 51 0.24 13.96 10.85
CA ARG A 51 0.90 15.11 10.21
C ARG A 51 0.34 15.41 8.82
N PHE A 52 0.01 14.38 8.05
CA PHE A 52 -0.53 14.51 6.69
C PHE A 52 -2.06 14.44 6.63
N GLY A 53 -2.75 14.50 7.78
CA GLY A 53 -4.22 14.45 7.82
C GLY A 53 -4.82 13.11 7.36
N LEU A 54 -4.05 12.02 7.38
CA LEU A 54 -4.48 10.70 6.94
C LEU A 54 -5.20 9.95 8.06
N LEU A 55 -6.22 9.18 7.69
CA LEU A 55 -6.91 8.30 8.64
C LEU A 55 -5.99 7.17 9.12
N PRO A 56 -6.08 6.74 10.40
CA PRO A 56 -5.27 5.63 10.92
C PRO A 56 -5.40 4.33 10.11
N THR A 57 -6.57 4.10 9.53
CA THR A 57 -6.94 2.91 8.75
C THR A 57 -6.61 3.01 7.26
N GLN A 58 -6.28 4.20 6.77
CA GLN A 58 -5.94 4.41 5.36
C GLN A 58 -4.54 3.87 5.07
N ASN A 59 -4.42 3.00 4.07
CA ASN A 59 -3.17 2.41 3.61
C ASN A 59 -2.71 3.09 2.33
#